data_AF-A0A435TTN5-F1
#
_entry.id   AF-A0A435TTN5-F1
#
_cell.length_a   1.000
_cell.length_b   1.000
_cell.length_c   1.000
_cell.angle_alpha   90.00
_cell.angle_beta   90.00
_cell.angle_gamma   90.00
#
_symmetry.space_group_name_H-M   'P 1'
#
loop_
_entity.id
_entity.type
_entity.pdbx_description
1 polymer ?
#
loop_
_entity_poly.entity_id
_entity_poly.type
_entity_poly.pdbx_seq_one_letter_code
_entity_poly.pdbx_strand_id
1 'polypeptide(L)' 'LDMDVHDPRELQANRYITSGGPSPEQLRDATCAMALAVPVVGITVSAYDPAFDAQADVPPLVGQLLNDLIATIEGR' A
#
# COMPACT_ATOMS: atom_id res chain seq x y z
N LEU A 1 -4.06 5.65 1.95
CA LEU A 1 -3.31 4.42 2.16
C LEU A 1 -2.12 4.79 3.00
N ASP A 2 -2.27 4.57 4.30
CA ASP A 2 -1.17 4.80 5.22
C ASP A 2 -0.21 3.61 5.12
N MET A 3 1.06 3.87 4.83
CA MET A 3 2.04 2.80 4.66
C MET A 3 2.45 2.17 5.99
N ASP A 4 2.17 2.82 7.12
CA ASP A 4 2.44 2.24 8.45
C ASP A 4 1.41 1.23 8.92
N VAL A 5 0.42 0.92 8.08
CA VAL A 5 -0.53 -0.17 8.32
C VAL A 5 0.16 -1.53 8.33
N HIS A 6 1.29 -1.71 7.62
CA HIS A 6 1.94 -3.00 7.42
C HIS A 6 2.60 -3.55 8.70
N ASP A 7 2.72 -4.87 8.77
CA ASP A 7 3.58 -5.50 9.78
C ASP A 7 5.07 -5.19 9.47
N PRO A 8 5.90 -4.83 10.48
CA PRO A 8 7.32 -4.50 10.27
C PRO A 8 8.13 -5.64 9.67
N ARG A 9 7.67 -6.90 9.80
CA ARG A 9 8.32 -8.07 9.20
C ARG A 9 8.04 -8.19 7.71
N GLU A 10 6.98 -7.55 7.23
CA GLU A 10 6.55 -7.58 5.83
C GLU A 10 7.06 -6.35 5.08
N LEU A 11 6.95 -5.15 5.67
CA LEU A 11 7.41 -3.91 5.03
C LEU A 11 7.65 -2.80 6.05
N GLN A 12 8.89 -2.30 6.15
CA GLN A 12 9.25 -1.22 7.08
C GLN A 12 9.12 0.16 6.41
N ALA A 13 7.93 0.78 6.49
CA ALA A 13 7.67 2.07 5.86
C ALA A 13 8.14 3.30 6.65
N ASN A 14 8.14 3.23 7.99
CA ASN A 14 8.57 4.30 8.88
C ASN A 14 8.83 3.77 10.31
N ARG A 15 9.10 4.68 11.26
CA ARG A 15 9.39 4.34 12.67
C ARG A 15 8.18 4.02 13.56
N TYR A 16 6.95 4.27 13.08
CA TYR A 16 5.71 4.18 13.85
C TYR A 16 4.93 2.88 13.60
N ILE A 17 5.42 2.03 12.69
CA ILE A 17 4.84 0.72 12.38
C ILE A 17 4.71 -0.17 13.63
N THR A 18 3.65 -1.00 13.65
CA THR A 18 3.37 -1.95 14.73
C THR A 18 3.09 -3.35 14.18
N SER A 19 3.32 -4.39 14.99
CA SER A 19 3.08 -5.78 14.60
C SER A 19 1.59 -6.09 14.40
N GLY A 20 1.28 -6.97 13.43
CA GLY A 20 -0.08 -7.47 13.18
C GLY A 20 -0.79 -6.84 11.99
N GLY A 21 -0.12 -5.95 11.25
CA GLY A 21 -0.60 -5.38 10.00
C GLY A 21 -0.63 -6.36 8.82
N PRO A 22 -1.29 -6.01 7.70
CA PRO A 22 -1.27 -6.80 6.48
C PRO A 22 0.10 -6.80 5.80
N SER A 23 0.33 -7.80 4.96
CA SER A 23 1.40 -7.77 3.96
C SER A 23 1.06 -6.79 2.81
N PRO A 24 2.06 -6.38 2.01
CA PRO A 24 1.83 -5.52 0.84
C PRO A 24 0.81 -6.11 -0.15
N GLU A 25 0.85 -7.42 -0.37
CA GLU A 25 -0.11 -8.13 -1.23
C GLU A 25 -1.53 -8.03 -0.67
N GLN A 26 -1.71 -8.26 0.64
CA GLN A 26 -3.02 -8.17 1.27
C GLN A 26 -3.60 -6.76 1.23
N LEU A 27 -2.78 -5.73 1.45
CA LEU A 27 -3.24 -4.33 1.33
C LEU A 27 -3.67 -4.01 -0.11
N ARG A 28 -2.88 -4.44 -1.10
CA ARG A 28 -3.19 -4.26 -2.52
C ARG A 28 -4.52 -4.93 -2.88
N ASP A 29 -4.67 -6.21 -2.55
CA ASP A 29 -5.88 -6.96 -2.86
C ASP A 29 -7.13 -6.34 -2.21
N ALA A 30 -7.01 -5.91 -0.94
CA ALA A 30 -8.08 -5.22 -0.24
C ALA A 30 -8.43 -3.88 -0.90
N THR A 31 -7.43 -3.13 -1.37
CA THR A 31 -7.64 -1.84 -2.04
C THR A 31 -8.34 -2.03 -3.39
N CYS A 32 -7.94 -3.03 -4.18
CA CYS A 32 -8.61 -3.37 -5.44
C CYS A 32 -10.05 -3.86 -5.21
N ALA A 33 -10.28 -4.74 -4.21
CA ALA A 33 -11.61 -5.18 -3.85
C ALA A 33 -12.53 -4.02 -3.43
N MET A 34 -12.00 -3.05 -2.68
CA MET A 34 -12.72 -1.83 -2.31
C MET A 34 -13.08 -1.00 -3.55
N ALA A 35 -12.17 -0.85 -4.50
CA ALA A 35 -12.39 -0.08 -5.72
C ALA A 35 -13.48 -0.65 -6.64
N LEU A 36 -13.73 -1.96 -6.56
CA LEU A 36 -14.86 -2.62 -7.25
C LEU A 36 -16.21 -2.36 -6.55
N ALA A 37 -16.19 -2.08 -5.25
CA ALA A 37 -17.40 -1.92 -4.45
C ALA A 37 -17.91 -0.47 -4.41
N VAL A 38 -17.01 0.52 -4.48
CA VAL A 38 -17.35 1.94 -4.36
C VAL A 38 -16.54 2.81 -5.34
N PRO A 39 -17.11 3.92 -5.86
CA PRO A 39 -16.36 4.84 -6.71
C PRO A 39 -15.18 5.48 -5.96
N VAL A 40 -13.96 5.28 -6.47
CA VAL A 40 -12.75 5.92 -5.97
C VAL A 40 -12.51 7.21 -6.74
N VAL A 41 -12.56 8.35 -6.06
CA VAL A 41 -12.37 9.69 -6.67
C VAL A 41 -11.02 10.34 -6.35
N GLY A 42 -10.22 9.70 -5.50
CA GLY A 42 -8.90 10.18 -5.10
C GLY A 42 -8.23 9.24 -4.11
N ILE A 43 -6.90 9.22 -4.14
CA ILE A 43 -6.06 8.38 -3.28
C ILE A 43 -4.93 9.24 -2.73
N THR A 44 -4.65 9.08 -1.44
CA THR A 44 -3.42 9.61 -0.82
C THR A 44 -2.59 8.42 -0.36
N VAL A 45 -1.30 8.41 -0.68
CA VAL A 45 -0.32 7.48 -0.09
C VAL A 45 0.50 8.29 0.92
N SER A 46 0.62 7.79 2.15
CA SER A 46 1.20 8.55 3.27
C SER A 46 2.13 7.71 4.15
N ALA A 47 2.81 8.41 5.07
CA ALA A 47 3.70 7.87 6.09
C ALA A 47 4.84 6.97 5.58
N TYR A 48 5.31 7.21 4.36
CA TYR A 48 6.59 6.68 3.90
C TYR A 48 7.73 7.59 4.38
N ASP A 49 8.71 7.01 5.08
CA ASP A 49 9.96 7.66 5.45
C ASP A 49 11.16 6.87 4.86
N PRO A 50 11.83 7.40 3.82
CA PRO A 50 12.97 6.74 3.19
C PRO A 50 14.12 6.40 4.15
N ALA A 51 14.22 7.07 5.31
CA ALA A 51 15.24 6.76 6.31
C ALA A 51 15.04 5.39 6.98
N PHE A 52 13.86 4.79 6.86
CA PHE A 52 13.50 3.50 7.48
C PHE A 52 13.29 2.38 6.46
N ASP A 53 13.35 2.68 5.17
CA ASP A 53 13.25 1.72 4.06
C ASP A 53 14.63 1.44 3.47
N ALA A 54 15.46 0.71 4.22
CA ALA A 54 16.86 0.49 3.85
C ALA A 54 17.04 -0.29 2.52
N GLN A 55 16.03 -1.05 2.11
CA GLN A 55 16.05 -1.84 0.88
C GLN A 55 15.36 -1.12 -0.30
N ALA A 56 14.74 0.04 -0.05
CA ALA A 56 13.91 0.75 -1.02
C ALA A 56 12.76 -0.12 -1.57
N ASP A 57 12.16 -0.95 -0.71
CA ASP A 57 11.08 -1.86 -1.06
C ASP A 57 9.73 -1.14 -1.18
N VAL A 58 9.54 -0.04 -0.45
CA VAL A 58 8.25 0.67 -0.40
C VAL A 58 7.87 1.27 -1.75
N PRO A 59 8.72 2.04 -2.46
CA PRO A 59 8.35 2.63 -3.75
C PRO A 59 7.88 1.65 -4.83
N PRO A 60 8.58 0.52 -5.12
CA PRO A 60 8.12 -0.42 -6.14
C PRO A 60 6.80 -1.10 -5.75
N LEU A 61 6.60 -1.43 -4.48
CA LEU A 61 5.36 -2.05 -4.01
C LEU A 61 4.16 -1.09 -4.09
N VAL A 62 4.37 0.19 -3.74
CA VAL A 62 3.36 1.24 -3.94
C VAL A 62 3.06 1.41 -5.43
N GLY A 63 4.09 1.40 -6.29
CA GLY A 63 3.92 1.45 -7.74
C GLY A 63 3.04 0.31 -8.27
N GLN A 64 3.31 -0.92 -7.82
CA GLN A 64 2.49 -2.08 -8.16
C GLN A 64 1.04 -1.94 -7.67
N LEU A 65 0.85 -1.51 -6.42
CA LEU A 65 -0.47 -1.27 -5.85
C LEU A 65 -1.27 -0.27 -6.69
N LEU A 66 -0.66 0.87 -7.04
CA LEU A 66 -1.34 1.92 -7.80
C LEU A 66 -1.67 1.48 -9.22
N ASN A 67 -0.78 0.73 -9.88
CA ASN A 67 -1.05 0.18 -11.21
C ASN A 67 -2.23 -0.79 -11.20
N ASP A 68 -2.26 -1.74 -10.26
CA ASP A 68 -3.34 -2.72 -10.15
C ASP A 68 -4.66 -2.06 -9.76
N LEU A 69 -4.62 -1.03 -8.92
CA LEU A 69 -5.79 -0.24 -8.54
C LEU A 69 -6.35 0.55 -9.73
N ILE A 70 -5.49 1.19 -10.53
CA ILE A 70 -5.92 1.89 -11.75
C ILE A 70 -6.53 0.90 -12.73
N ALA A 71 -5.89 -0.24 -12.97
CA ALA A 71 -6.43 -1.29 -13.84
C ALA A 71 -7.81 -1.75 -13.37
N THR A 72 -7.95 -1.98 -12.06
CA THR A 72 -9.22 -2.35 -11.42
C THR A 72 -10.31 -1.29 -11.64
N ILE A 73 -9.99 0.00 -11.44
CA ILE A 73 -10.92 1.12 -11.64
C ILE A 73 -11.32 1.25 -13.12
N GLU A 74 -10.38 1.02 -14.04
CA GLU A 74 -10.59 1.09 -15.49
C GLU A 74 -11.27 -0.17 -16.07
N GLY A 75 -11.43 -1.24 -15.29
CA GLY A 75 -11.93 -2.53 -15.74
C GLY A 75 -10.99 -3.24 -16.72
N ARG A 76 -9.68 -3.10 -16.51
CA ARG A 76 -8.60 -3.66 -17.35
C ARG A 76 -7.81 -4.74 -16.65
#